data_AF-A0A9P0FIU7-F1
#
_entry.id   AF-A0A9P0FIU7-F1
#
_cell.length_a   1.000
_cell.length_b   1.000
_cell.length_c   1.000
_cell.angle_alpha   90.00
_cell.angle_beta   90.00
_cell.angle_gamma   90.00
#
_symmetry.space_group_name_H-M   'P 1'
#
loop_
_entity.id
_entity.type
_entity.pdbx_description
1 polymer ?
#
loop_
_entity_poly.entity_id
_entity_poly.type
_entity_poly.pdbx_seq_one_letter_code
_entity_poly.pdbx_strand_id
1 'polypeptide(L)'
;MHFKDADDDISYKSDRFRKNVIEKIERALRVTGMEKYIFWTSIDLEEKISEEASSLEHYMTLVVKCIREIEYYRKILKEPVWPT
;
A
#
# COMPACT_ATOMS: atom_id res chain seq x y z
N MET A 1 6.42 -17.14 38.98
CA MET A 1 6.26 -17.45 37.54
C MET A 1 5.20 -16.51 36.99
N HIS A 2 5.61 -15.43 36.33
CA HIS A 2 4.68 -14.62 35.55
C HIS A 2 4.64 -15.25 34.16
N PHE A 3 3.48 -15.81 33.80
CA PHE A 3 3.14 -16.07 32.41
C PHE A 3 3.10 -14.70 31.74
N LYS A 4 4.15 -14.36 31.00
CA LYS A 4 4.09 -13.23 30.07
C LYS A 4 3.15 -13.66 28.96
N ASP A 5 2.08 -12.91 28.84
CA ASP A 5 1.08 -13.02 27.80
C ASP A 5 1.77 -13.25 26.45
N ALA A 6 1.48 -14.39 25.83
CA ALA A 6 1.78 -14.65 24.43
C ALA A 6 0.72 -13.98 23.54
N ASP A 7 0.28 -12.78 23.92
CA ASP A 7 -0.14 -11.76 22.98
C ASP A 7 1.15 -11.14 22.45
N ASP A 8 1.89 -11.91 21.64
CA ASP A 8 2.87 -11.31 20.73
C ASP A 8 2.04 -10.42 19.80
N ASP A 9 2.01 -9.14 20.16
CA ASP A 9 1.56 -8.01 19.37
C ASP A 9 1.61 -8.38 17.88
N ILE A 10 0.45 -8.69 17.29
CA ILE A 10 0.24 -8.62 15.85
C ILE A 10 0.26 -7.12 15.51
N SER A 11 1.40 -6.49 15.77
CA SER A 11 1.67 -5.13 15.37
C SER A 11 1.61 -5.17 13.86
N TYR A 12 0.73 -4.35 13.30
CA TYR A 12 0.66 -4.10 11.87
C TYR A 12 2.00 -3.59 11.31
N LYS A 13 2.94 -3.21 12.19
CA LYS A 13 4.32 -2.85 11.85
C LYS A 13 5.27 -4.04 11.77
N SER A 14 4.82 -5.27 12.05
CA SER A 14 5.64 -6.47 11.88
C SER A 14 6.04 -6.66 10.42
N ASP A 15 7.29 -7.10 10.20
CA ASP A 15 7.84 -7.29 8.85
C ASP A 15 6.97 -8.21 7.99
N ARG A 16 6.40 -9.26 8.60
CA ARG A 16 5.51 -10.19 7.91
C ARG A 16 4.23 -9.51 7.42
N PHE A 17 3.64 -8.65 8.24
CA PHE A 17 2.42 -7.92 7.85
C PHE A 17 2.73 -6.91 6.75
N ARG A 18 3.76 -6.09 6.95
CA ARG A 18 4.20 -5.07 5.97
C ARG A 18 4.57 -5.70 4.63
N LYS A 19 5.28 -6.83 4.64
CA LYS A 19 5.60 -7.59 3.42
C LYS A 19 4.35 -8.01 2.64
N ASN A 20 3.32 -8.52 3.32
CA ASN A 20 2.05 -8.87 2.66
C ASN A 20 1.35 -7.65 2.03
N VAL A 21 1.50 -6.47 2.62
CA VAL A 21 0.95 -5.22 2.09
C VAL A 21 1.74 -4.74 0.87
N ILE A 22 3.07 -4.76 0.94
CA ILE A 22 3.97 -4.46 -0.17
C ILE A 22 3.63 -5.32 -1.39
N GLU A 23 3.43 -6.64 -1.20
CA GLU A 23 3.03 -7.56 -2.28
C GLU A 23 1.67 -7.19 -2.91
N LYS A 24 0.72 -6.67 -2.13
CA LYS A 24 -0.59 -6.20 -2.64
C LYS A 24 -0.43 -4.91 -3.46
N ILE A 25 0.37 -3.96 -2.98
CA ILE A 25 0.66 -2.72 -3.71
C ILE A 25 1.39 -3.04 -5.01
N GLU A 26 2.40 -3.91 -4.97
CA GLU A 26 3.14 -4.34 -6.16
C GLU A 26 2.22 -5.01 -7.18
N ARG A 27 1.32 -5.90 -6.72
CA ARG A 27 0.32 -6.51 -7.60
C ARG A 27 -0.58 -5.47 -8.25
N ALA A 28 -1.02 -4.45 -7.52
CA ALA A 28 -1.83 -3.36 -8.07
C ALA A 28 -1.06 -2.60 -9.15
N LEU A 29 0.20 -2.23 -8.91
CA LEU A 29 1.08 -1.58 -9.89
C LEU A 29 1.24 -2.41 -11.18
N ARG A 30 1.50 -3.72 -11.05
CA ARG A 30 1.68 -4.64 -12.18
C ARG A 30 0.40 -4.82 -13.01
N VAL A 31 -0.74 -5.06 -12.34
CA VAL A 31 -2.04 -5.25 -13.02
C VAL A 31 -2.47 -4.00 -13.77
N THR A 32 -2.15 -2.83 -13.23
CA THR A 32 -2.48 -1.55 -13.84
C THR A 32 -1.48 -1.12 -14.91
N GLY A 33 -0.25 -1.64 -14.88
CA GLY A 33 0.87 -1.20 -15.72
C GLY A 33 1.46 0.14 -15.27
N MET A 34 1.14 0.57 -14.04
CA MET A 34 1.54 1.88 -13.51
C MET A 34 3.01 1.96 -13.09
N GLU A 35 3.71 0.82 -13.01
CA GLU A 35 5.16 0.73 -12.78
C GLU A 35 6.01 1.56 -13.76
N LYS A 36 5.47 1.88 -14.94
CA LYS A 36 6.15 2.73 -15.95
C LYS A 36 5.96 4.23 -15.73
N TYR A 37 4.99 4.61 -14.90
CA TYR A 37 4.55 6.00 -14.71
C TYR A 37 4.79 6.49 -13.28
N ILE A 38 4.91 5.58 -12.32
CA ILE A 38 5.14 5.90 -10.91
C ILE A 38 6.64 5.70 -10.61
N PHE A 39 7.28 6.74 -10.09
CA PHE A 39 8.70 6.71 -9.70
C PHE A 39 8.96 5.98 -8.38
N TRP A 40 7.92 5.77 -7.57
CA TRP A 40 8.01 5.12 -6.26
C TRP A 40 7.74 3.63 -6.38
N THR A 41 8.55 2.84 -5.68
CA THR A 41 8.38 1.39 -5.58
C THR A 41 7.23 1.04 -4.63
N SER A 42 6.78 -0.21 -4.64
CA SER A 42 5.80 -0.71 -3.66
C SER A 42 6.31 -0.62 -2.22
N ILE A 43 7.63 -0.67 -2.02
CA ILE A 43 8.28 -0.50 -0.72
C ILE A 43 8.18 0.96 -0.29
N ASP A 44 8.58 1.90 -1.14
CA ASP A 44 8.52 3.35 -0.82
C ASP A 44 7.08 3.80 -0.50
N LEU A 45 6.11 3.26 -1.25
CA LEU A 45 4.68 3.52 -1.03
C LEU A 45 4.21 3.00 0.33
N GLU A 46 4.58 1.77 0.68
CA GLU A 46 4.20 1.19 1.98
C GLU A 46 4.92 1.88 3.15
N GLU A 47 6.19 2.23 3.00
CA GLU A 47 6.96 2.92 4.02
C GLU A 47 6.32 4.26 4.37
N LYS A 48 5.96 5.06 3.35
CA LYS A 48 5.23 6.32 3.57
C LYS A 48 3.91 6.11 4.30
N ILE A 49 3.15 5.07 3.96
CA ILE A 49 1.90 4.73 4.64
C ILE A 49 2.16 4.34 6.10
N SER A 50 3.21 3.55 6.35
CA SER A 50 3.60 3.13 7.71
C SER A 50 4.02 4.31 8.58
N GLU A 51 4.71 5.31 8.01
CA GLU A 51 5.11 6.53 8.71
C GLU A 51 3.91 7.43 9.03
N GLU A 52 2.94 7.55 8.11
CA GLU A 52 1.75 8.39 8.28
C GLU A 52 0.71 7.76 9.23
N ALA A 53 0.68 6.43 9.33
CA ALA A 53 -0.33 5.71 10.08
C ALA A 53 -0.13 5.76 11.61
N SER A 54 -1.13 6.33 12.30
CA SER A 54 -1.23 6.38 13.77
C SER A 54 -1.87 5.13 14.40
N SER A 55 -2.51 4.27 13.61
CA SER A 55 -3.15 3.03 14.06
C SER A 55 -3.24 2.01 12.91
N LEU A 56 -3.59 0.75 13.21
CA LEU A 56 -3.84 -0.28 12.19
C LEU A 56 -4.99 0.13 11.25
N GLU A 57 -6.08 0.68 11.80
CA GLU A 57 -7.22 1.12 10.99
C GLU A 57 -6.83 2.26 10.03
N HIS A 58 -6.05 3.22 10.53
CA HIS A 58 -5.53 4.31 9.71
C HIS A 58 -4.58 3.77 8.63
N TYR A 59 -3.66 2.87 8.99
CA TYR A 59 -2.77 2.19 8.06
C TYR A 59 -3.55 1.51 6.93
N MET A 60 -4.54 0.68 7.27
CA MET A 60 -5.32 -0.05 6.28
C MET A 60 -6.15 0.89 5.39
N THR A 61 -6.66 1.99 5.95
CA THR A 61 -7.36 3.03 5.18
C THR A 61 -6.43 3.68 4.14
N LEU A 62 -5.21 4.01 4.53
CA LEU A 62 -4.20 4.57 3.63
C LEU A 62 -3.77 3.56 2.54
N VAL A 63 -3.59 2.28 2.88
CA VAL A 63 -3.33 1.20 1.90
C VAL A 63 -4.45 1.11 0.87
N VAL A 64 -5.71 1.08 1.32
CA VAL A 64 -6.87 1.01 0.41
C VAL A 64 -6.91 2.23 -0.50
N LYS A 65 -6.65 3.44 0.04
CA LYS A 65 -6.58 4.67 -0.74
C LYS A 65 -5.48 4.60 -1.81
N CYS A 66 -4.27 4.18 -1.44
CA CYS A 66 -3.14 4.02 -2.35
C CYS A 66 -3.47 3.07 -3.51
N ILE A 67 -4.03 1.89 -3.22
CA ILE A 67 -4.42 0.92 -4.26
C ILE A 67 -5.50 1.50 -5.18
N ARG A 68 -6.51 2.18 -4.62
CA ARG A 68 -7.56 2.83 -5.43
C ARG A 68 -7.01 3.93 -6.33
N GLU A 69 -6.04 4.70 -5.86
CA GLU A 69 -5.37 5.73 -6.67
C GLU A 69 -4.59 5.10 -7.84
N ILE A 70 -3.84 4.02 -7.60
CA ILE A 70 -3.15 3.26 -8.65
C ILE A 70 -4.13 2.79 -9.73
N GLU A 71 -5.27 2.23 -9.31
CA GLU A 71 -6.33 1.79 -10.23
C GLU A 71 -7.00 2.95 -10.98
N TYR A 72 -7.15 4.11 -10.33
CA TYR A 72 -7.75 5.30 -10.91
C TYR A 72 -6.83 5.96 -11.95
N TYR A 73 -5.53 6.08 -11.67
CA TYR A 73 -4.57 6.60 -12.64
C TYR A 73 -4.55 5.79 -13.93
N ARG A 74 -4.69 4.47 -13.84
CA ARG A 74 -4.86 3.61 -15.02
C ARG A 74 -6.05 4.04 -15.88
N LYS A 75 -7.18 4.41 -15.27
CA LYS A 75 -8.38 4.85 -16.00
C LYS A 75 -8.11 6.17 -16.71
N ILE A 76 -7.54 7.15 -16.01
CA ILE A 76 -7.19 8.45 -16.61
C ILE A 76 -6.22 8.27 -17.79
N LEU A 77 -5.14 7.50 -17.61
CA LEU A 77 -4.12 7.32 -18.64
C LEU A 77 -4.60 6.46 -19.83
N LYS A 78 -5.68 5.68 -19.67
CA LYS A 78 -6.31 4.92 -20.76
C LYS A 78 -7.40 5.70 -21.48
N GLU A 79 -7.93 6.75 -20.89
CA GLU A 79 -8.85 7.66 -21.56
C GLU A 79 -8.03 8.60 -22.46
N PRO A 80 -8.37 8.76 -23.75
CA PRO A 80 -7.72 9.75 -24.58
C PRO A 80 -8.00 11.13 -23.96
N VAL A 81 -6.95 11.79 -23.49
CA VAL A 81 -7.02 13.22 -23.14
C VAL A 81 -7.37 13.92 -24.45
N TRP A 82 -8.60 14.41 -24.56
CA TRP A 82 -9.17 14.93 -25.80
C TRP A 82 -8.22 15.95 -26.46
N PRO A 83 -8.15 15.96 -27.81
CA PRO A 83 -7.27 16.85 -28.54
C PRO A 83 -7.77 18.28 -28.38
N THR A 84 -6.89 19.16 -27.89
CA THR A 84 -7.00 20.61 -28.12
C THR A 84 -6.34 20.97 -29.43
#